data_AF-A0A2D9GZW9-F1
#
_entry.id   AF-A0A2D9GZW9-F1
#
_cell.length_a   1.000
_cell.length_b   1.000
_cell.length_c   1.000
_cell.angle_alpha   90.00
_cell.angle_beta   90.00
_cell.angle_gamma   90.00
#
_symmetry.space_group_name_H-M   'P 1'
#
loop_
_entity.id
_entity.type
_entity.pdbx_description
1 polymer ?
#
loop_
_entity_poly.entity_id
_entity_poly.type
_entity_poly.pdbx_seq_one_letter_code
_entity_poly.pdbx_strand_id
1 'polypeptide(L)'
;MTTTLLALSAAMREGSRTEHEAAEGSLFMSELLDGRISPAGYTAYLLRLRTVYAAMETVGRQHLDDPLVAAVHDVDLERLAAIDADLDHWDPTGPRQVDSPAAEAYAARLHASTAWGGLFAAHHYTRYLGDLSGGQAIGRILDRAFDLDGRGIAFYDFAAIGKPKPYKDAYRARLDALGTSPEETDRVVAEVKVAFGLNQALFEELGRDLPRWRRDA
;
A
#
# COMPACT_ATOMS: atom_id res chain seq x y z
N MET A 1 18.94 -29.70 -15.22
CA MET A 1 17.94 -28.69 -15.65
C MET A 1 18.35 -27.38 -15.02
N THR A 2 18.70 -26.39 -15.83
CA THR A 2 18.98 -25.04 -15.33
C THR A 2 17.64 -24.43 -14.98
N THR A 3 17.28 -24.41 -13.69
CA THR A 3 16.15 -23.61 -13.23
C THR A 3 16.51 -22.17 -13.53
N THR A 4 15.86 -21.55 -14.51
CA THR A 4 16.05 -20.13 -14.78
C THR A 4 15.55 -19.38 -13.55
N LEU A 5 16.48 -18.79 -12.79
CA LEU A 5 16.14 -17.92 -11.67
C LEU A 5 15.31 -16.76 -12.21
N LEU A 6 14.11 -16.58 -11.66
CA LEU A 6 13.25 -15.45 -11.99
C LEU A 6 13.95 -14.16 -11.54
N ALA A 7 13.75 -13.09 -12.30
CA ALA A 7 14.13 -11.76 -11.85
C ALA A 7 13.34 -11.42 -10.57
N LEU A 8 13.93 -10.61 -9.68
CA LEU A 8 13.36 -10.33 -8.36
C LEU A 8 11.89 -9.86 -8.45
N SER A 9 11.58 -8.94 -9.36
CA SER A 9 10.22 -8.41 -9.52
C SER A 9 9.21 -9.46 -9.99
N ALA A 10 9.64 -10.43 -10.81
CA ALA A 10 8.82 -11.55 -11.25
C ALA A 10 8.60 -12.55 -10.11
N ALA A 11 9.66 -12.87 -9.35
CA ALA A 11 9.60 -13.74 -8.18
C ALA A 11 8.65 -13.17 -7.11
N MET A 12 8.73 -11.85 -6.83
CA MET A 12 7.81 -11.16 -5.92
C MET A 12 6.36 -11.31 -6.37
N ARG A 13 6.06 -11.00 -7.64
CA ARG A 13 4.71 -11.08 -8.20
C ARG A 13 4.13 -12.50 -8.18
N GLU A 14 4.91 -13.47 -8.63
CA GLU A 14 4.45 -14.86 -8.78
C GLU A 14 4.37 -15.57 -7.42
N GLY A 15 5.34 -15.29 -6.55
CA GLY A 15 5.41 -15.85 -5.22
C GLY A 15 4.29 -15.38 -4.29
N SER A 16 3.75 -14.17 -4.49
CA SER A 16 2.73 -13.57 -3.61
C SER A 16 1.31 -13.53 -4.20
N ARG A 17 1.06 -14.28 -5.29
CA ARG A 17 -0.21 -14.18 -6.02
C ARG A 17 -1.42 -14.57 -5.17
N THR A 18 -1.30 -15.62 -4.37
CA THR A 18 -2.37 -16.09 -3.48
C THR A 18 -2.71 -15.03 -2.44
N GLU A 19 -1.69 -14.40 -1.85
CA GLU A 19 -1.84 -13.37 -0.82
C GLU A 19 -2.44 -12.08 -1.40
N HIS A 20 -2.09 -11.73 -2.65
CA HIS A 20 -2.73 -10.65 -3.38
C HIS A 20 -4.23 -10.91 -3.61
N GLU A 21 -4.57 -12.09 -4.14
CA GLU A 21 -5.97 -12.49 -4.38
C GLU A 21 -6.80 -12.48 -3.08
N ALA A 22 -6.22 -12.94 -1.96
CA ALA A 22 -6.88 -12.92 -0.66
C ALA A 22 -7.14 -11.50 -0.13
N ALA A 23 -6.19 -10.58 -0.29
CA ALA A 23 -6.35 -9.19 0.15
C ALA A 23 -7.45 -8.45 -0.66
N GLU A 24 -7.50 -8.65 -1.97
CA GLU A 24 -8.55 -8.07 -2.84
C GLU A 24 -9.94 -8.63 -2.51
N GLY A 25 -10.03 -9.88 -2.06
CA GLY A 25 -11.28 -10.55 -1.69
C GLY A 25 -11.86 -10.14 -0.33
N SER A 26 -11.24 -9.20 0.41
CA SER A 26 -11.73 -8.81 1.73
C SER A 26 -13.09 -8.11 1.68
N LEU A 27 -13.94 -8.38 2.68
CA LEU A 27 -15.30 -7.82 2.74
C LEU A 27 -15.31 -6.29 2.72
N PHE A 28 -14.41 -5.64 3.45
CA PHE A 28 -14.31 -4.18 3.47
C PHE A 28 -13.95 -3.63 2.08
N MET A 29 -12.98 -4.24 1.40
CA MET A 29 -12.58 -3.82 0.05
C MET A 29 -13.72 -4.02 -0.97
N SER A 30 -14.45 -5.12 -0.86
CA SER A 30 -15.63 -5.37 -1.72
C SER A 30 -16.69 -4.27 -1.54
N GLU A 31 -17.04 -3.91 -0.31
CA GLU A 31 -18.01 -2.84 -0.04
C GLU A 31 -17.51 -1.46 -0.51
N LEU A 32 -16.20 -1.22 -0.40
CA LEU A 32 -15.58 0.02 -0.88
C LEU A 32 -15.65 0.12 -2.41
N LEU A 33 -15.34 -0.97 -3.12
CA LEU A 33 -15.43 -1.04 -4.59
C LEU A 33 -16.87 -0.93 -5.09
N ASP A 34 -17.83 -1.40 -4.29
CA ASP A 34 -19.24 -1.26 -4.60
C ASP A 34 -19.82 0.12 -4.22
N GLY A 35 -18.97 1.03 -3.70
CA GLY A 35 -19.38 2.39 -3.30
C GLY A 35 -20.29 2.43 -2.07
N ARG A 36 -20.34 1.34 -1.28
CA ARG A 36 -21.21 1.15 -0.11
C ARG A 36 -20.57 1.56 1.21
N ILE A 37 -19.29 1.93 1.24
CA ILE A 37 -18.63 2.46 2.43
C ILE A 37 -19.00 3.94 2.63
N SER A 38 -19.30 4.33 3.87
CA SER A 38 -19.68 5.70 4.27
C SER A 38 -18.46 6.61 4.41
N PRO A 39 -18.65 7.95 4.48
CA PRO A 39 -17.56 8.88 4.75
C PRO A 39 -16.78 8.50 6.02
N ALA A 40 -17.47 8.17 7.11
CA ALA A 40 -16.84 7.72 8.35
C ALA A 40 -16.03 6.42 8.18
N GLY A 41 -16.54 5.47 7.38
CA GLY A 41 -15.82 4.25 7.04
C GLY A 41 -14.57 4.51 6.20
N TYR A 42 -14.63 5.45 5.25
CA TYR A 42 -13.49 5.84 4.44
C TYR A 42 -12.44 6.60 5.27
N THR A 43 -12.85 7.53 6.15
CA THR A 43 -11.97 8.16 7.14
C THR A 43 -11.27 7.12 8.01
N ALA A 44 -12.00 6.11 8.50
CA ALA A 44 -11.43 5.04 9.32
C ALA A 44 -10.36 4.23 8.56
N TYR A 45 -10.53 4.03 7.25
CA TYR A 45 -9.53 3.42 6.38
C TYR A 45 -8.31 4.32 6.18
N LEU A 46 -8.52 5.61 5.86
CA LEU A 46 -7.45 6.58 5.68
C LEU A 46 -6.58 6.73 6.93
N LEU A 47 -7.16 6.75 8.13
CA LEU A 47 -6.39 6.82 9.39
C LEU A 47 -5.44 5.64 9.57
N ARG A 48 -5.83 4.43 9.13
CA ARG A 48 -4.97 3.23 9.17
C ARG A 48 -3.86 3.31 8.14
N LEU A 49 -4.18 3.73 6.91
CA LEU A 49 -3.17 3.98 5.89
C LEU A 49 -2.18 5.04 6.34
N ARG A 50 -2.64 6.13 6.96
CA ARG A 50 -1.79 7.21 7.48
C ARG A 50 -0.67 6.66 8.38
N THR A 51 -1.01 5.79 9.32
CA THR A 51 -0.04 5.12 10.21
C THR A 51 0.99 4.30 9.42
N VAL A 52 0.55 3.53 8.42
CA VAL A 52 1.41 2.70 7.59
C VAL A 52 2.34 3.53 6.70
N TYR A 53 1.80 4.51 5.97
CA TYR A 53 2.59 5.36 5.07
C TYR A 53 3.54 6.27 5.85
N ALA A 54 3.14 6.80 7.00
CA ALA A 54 4.06 7.56 7.84
C ALA A 54 5.29 6.75 8.27
N ALA A 55 5.08 5.49 8.67
CA ALA A 55 6.18 4.58 9.00
C ALA A 55 7.02 4.24 7.77
N MET A 56 6.38 3.88 6.65
CA MET A 56 7.06 3.47 5.42
C MET A 56 7.93 4.60 4.85
N GLU A 57 7.40 5.81 4.74
CA GLU A 57 8.12 6.95 4.21
C GLU A 57 9.25 7.40 5.15
N THR A 58 9.03 7.36 6.46
CA THR A 58 10.08 7.65 7.45
C THR A 58 11.24 6.65 7.35
N VAL A 59 10.93 5.35 7.31
CA VAL A 59 11.95 4.29 7.19
C VAL A 59 12.72 4.44 5.88
N GLY A 60 12.02 4.66 4.76
CA GLY A 60 12.65 4.81 3.44
C GLY A 60 13.64 5.98 3.38
N ARG A 61 13.24 7.17 3.87
CA ARG A 61 14.10 8.36 3.90
C ARG A 61 15.34 8.19 4.79
N GLN A 62 15.24 7.38 5.86
CA GLN A 62 16.31 7.19 6.83
C GLN A 62 17.38 6.16 6.41
N HIS A 63 17.11 5.32 5.39
CA HIS A 63 17.97 4.19 5.02
C HIS A 63 18.35 4.20 3.53
N LEU A 64 18.48 5.40 2.94
CA LEU A 64 18.85 5.58 1.53
C LEU A 64 20.27 5.10 1.19
N ASP A 65 21.09 4.79 2.19
CA ASP A 65 22.42 4.19 2.04
C ASP A 65 22.36 2.68 1.72
N ASP A 66 21.24 2.01 1.99
CA ASP A 66 21.01 0.62 1.56
C ASP A 66 20.60 0.59 0.07
N PRO A 67 21.33 -0.16 -0.81
CA PRO A 67 21.04 -0.21 -2.24
C PRO A 67 19.63 -0.70 -2.60
N LEU A 68 19.05 -1.61 -1.80
CA LEU A 68 17.70 -2.13 -2.03
C LEU A 68 16.64 -1.07 -1.72
N VAL A 69 16.87 -0.25 -0.70
CA VAL A 69 16.01 0.89 -0.36
C VAL A 69 16.14 1.97 -1.42
N ALA A 70 17.36 2.35 -1.80
CA ALA A 70 17.63 3.37 -2.80
C ALA A 70 17.03 3.04 -4.17
N ALA A 71 16.96 1.76 -4.53
CA ALA A 71 16.38 1.31 -5.80
C ALA A 71 14.86 1.53 -5.90
N VAL A 72 14.15 1.53 -4.77
CA VAL A 72 12.68 1.65 -4.74
C VAL A 72 12.21 3.02 -4.29
N HIS A 73 12.98 3.71 -3.46
CA HIS A 73 12.59 5.00 -2.89
C HIS A 73 12.38 6.06 -3.98
N ASP A 74 11.23 6.70 -3.94
CA ASP A 74 10.89 7.83 -4.79
C ASP A 74 9.94 8.77 -4.02
N VAL A 75 10.32 10.04 -3.90
CA VAL A 75 9.50 11.04 -3.20
C VAL A 75 8.17 11.29 -3.91
N ASP A 76 8.13 11.10 -5.23
CA ASP A 76 6.91 11.31 -6.03
C ASP A 76 5.85 10.22 -5.78
N LEU A 77 6.22 9.12 -5.12
CA LEU A 77 5.29 8.09 -4.68
C LEU A 77 4.67 8.39 -3.31
N GLU A 78 5.32 9.17 -2.45
CA GLU A 78 4.89 9.39 -1.06
C GLU A 78 3.42 9.83 -0.99
N ARG A 79 2.67 9.25 -0.05
CA ARG A 79 1.21 9.40 0.08
C ARG A 79 0.78 10.05 1.39
N LEU A 80 1.64 10.19 2.39
CA LEU A 80 1.24 10.73 3.69
C LEU A 80 0.58 12.11 3.57
N ALA A 81 1.19 13.02 2.80
CA ALA A 81 0.63 14.35 2.57
C ALA A 81 -0.73 14.30 1.85
N ALA A 82 -0.89 13.37 0.91
CA ALA A 82 -2.15 13.18 0.19
C ALA A 82 -3.24 12.59 1.10
N ILE A 83 -2.88 11.64 1.98
CA ILE A 83 -3.77 11.09 3.01
C ILE A 83 -4.20 12.18 3.99
N ASP A 84 -3.28 13.06 4.40
CA ASP A 84 -3.60 14.18 5.27
C ASP A 84 -4.57 15.17 4.62
N ALA A 85 -4.39 15.48 3.34
CA ALA A 85 -5.32 16.31 2.57
C ALA A 85 -6.71 15.66 2.44
N ASP A 86 -6.76 14.33 2.27
CA ASP A 86 -8.03 13.61 2.23
C ASP A 86 -8.72 13.60 3.61
N LEU A 87 -7.97 13.40 4.70
CA LEU A 87 -8.51 13.50 6.06
C LEU A 87 -9.03 14.91 6.37
N ASP A 88 -8.38 15.97 5.89
CA ASP A 88 -8.88 17.34 6.01
C ASP A 88 -10.21 17.54 5.28
N HIS A 89 -10.44 16.82 4.19
CA HIS A 89 -11.71 16.84 3.46
C HIS A 89 -12.81 16.06 4.20
N TRP A 90 -12.52 14.84 4.64
CA TRP A 90 -13.53 13.93 5.19
C TRP A 90 -13.83 14.15 6.68
N ASP A 91 -12.82 14.58 7.45
CA ASP A 91 -12.93 14.79 8.90
C ASP A 91 -11.98 15.93 9.37
N PRO A 92 -12.29 17.19 9.00
CA PRO A 92 -11.40 18.34 9.23
C PRO A 92 -11.07 18.57 10.70
N THR A 93 -11.97 18.21 11.62
CA THR A 93 -11.79 18.40 13.06
C THR A 93 -11.44 17.11 13.80
N GLY A 94 -11.37 15.99 13.11
CA GLY A 94 -11.10 14.67 13.69
C GLY A 94 -9.65 14.48 14.13
N PRO A 95 -9.39 13.44 14.93
CA PRO A 95 -8.02 13.06 15.26
C PRO A 95 -7.28 12.57 14.00
N ARG A 96 -5.96 12.75 13.96
CA ARG A 96 -5.07 12.19 12.91
C ARG A 96 -4.38 10.89 13.35
N GLN A 97 -4.91 10.28 14.40
CA GLN A 97 -4.46 9.03 14.99
C GLN A 97 -5.68 8.15 15.25
N VAL A 98 -5.46 6.84 15.21
CA VAL A 98 -6.48 5.84 15.48
C VAL A 98 -5.86 4.73 16.32
N ASP A 99 -6.62 4.22 17.28
CA ASP A 99 -6.29 2.97 17.95
C ASP A 99 -6.61 1.82 16.97
N SER A 100 -5.56 1.22 16.42
CA SER A 100 -5.64 0.17 15.42
C SER A 100 -4.48 -0.80 15.62
N PRO A 101 -4.70 -1.90 16.35
CA PRO A 101 -3.69 -2.95 16.50
C PRO A 101 -3.14 -3.46 15.16
N ALA A 102 -3.97 -3.52 14.12
CA ALA A 102 -3.53 -3.93 12.79
C ALA A 102 -2.57 -2.91 12.14
N ALA A 103 -2.87 -1.60 12.22
CA ALA A 103 -2.00 -0.56 11.68
C ALA A 103 -0.71 -0.41 12.49
N GLU A 104 -0.78 -0.54 13.81
CA GLU A 104 0.38 -0.55 14.71
C GLU A 104 1.31 -1.72 14.42
N ALA A 105 0.77 -2.93 14.24
CA ALA A 105 1.55 -4.10 13.88
C ALA A 105 2.26 -3.94 12.52
N TYR A 106 1.59 -3.32 11.55
CA TYR A 106 2.20 -3.04 10.25
C TYR A 106 3.31 -1.98 10.39
N ALA A 107 3.06 -0.85 11.05
CA ALA A 107 4.09 0.16 11.31
C ALA A 107 5.30 -0.43 12.05
N ALA A 108 5.07 -1.29 13.06
CA ALA A 108 6.13 -1.99 13.76
C ALA A 108 6.94 -2.90 12.83
N ARG A 109 6.30 -3.63 11.90
CA ARG A 109 7.02 -4.44 10.91
C ARG A 109 7.84 -3.59 9.94
N LEU A 110 7.33 -2.44 9.50
CA LEU A 110 8.07 -1.48 8.69
C LEU A 110 9.31 -0.98 9.43
N HIS A 111 9.21 -0.62 10.71
CA HIS A 111 10.39 -0.24 11.51
C HIS A 111 11.38 -1.39 11.66
N ALA A 112 10.91 -2.63 11.84
CA ALA A 112 11.77 -3.81 11.90
C ALA A 112 12.43 -4.17 10.56
N SER A 113 11.89 -3.68 9.43
CA SER A 113 12.45 -3.93 8.10
C SER A 113 13.83 -3.28 7.89
N THR A 114 14.21 -2.32 8.73
CA THR A 114 15.55 -1.69 8.76
C THR A 114 16.69 -2.69 8.98
N ALA A 115 16.39 -3.90 9.45
CA ALA A 115 17.36 -4.99 9.56
C ALA A 115 17.98 -5.40 8.22
N TRP A 116 17.30 -5.16 7.08
CA TRP A 116 17.81 -5.40 5.73
C TRP A 116 16.91 -4.75 4.67
N GLY A 117 17.46 -3.95 3.76
CA GLY A 117 16.68 -3.20 2.76
C GLY A 117 15.77 -4.02 1.86
N GLY A 118 16.07 -5.31 1.64
CA GLY A 118 15.18 -6.22 0.93
C GLY A 118 13.82 -6.40 1.61
N LEU A 119 13.78 -6.34 2.95
CA LEU A 119 12.53 -6.36 3.69
C LEU A 119 11.71 -5.09 3.42
N PHE A 120 12.36 -3.91 3.45
CA PHE A 120 11.71 -2.65 3.14
C PHE A 120 11.17 -2.63 1.71
N ALA A 121 11.98 -3.08 0.74
CA ALA A 121 11.61 -3.15 -0.67
C ALA A 121 10.37 -4.01 -0.91
N ALA A 122 10.18 -5.08 -0.12
CA ALA A 122 8.96 -5.89 -0.16
C ALA A 122 7.70 -5.09 0.23
N HIS A 123 7.74 -4.33 1.33
CA HIS A 123 6.60 -3.49 1.76
C HIS A 123 6.31 -2.37 0.77
N HIS A 124 7.37 -1.70 0.30
CA HIS A 124 7.28 -0.62 -0.68
C HIS A 124 6.66 -1.12 -2.00
N TYR A 125 7.11 -2.27 -2.48
CA TYR A 125 6.54 -2.94 -3.65
C TYR A 125 5.05 -3.23 -3.47
N THR A 126 4.67 -3.86 -2.35
CA THR A 126 3.28 -4.29 -2.10
C THR A 126 2.31 -3.11 -2.05
N ARG A 127 2.70 -2.01 -1.38
CA ARG A 127 1.85 -0.82 -1.28
C ARG A 127 1.80 -0.04 -2.59
N TYR A 128 2.93 0.51 -3.04
CA TYR A 128 2.92 1.48 -4.14
C TYR A 128 2.57 0.87 -5.50
N LEU A 129 3.03 -0.35 -5.83
CA LEU A 129 2.60 -0.96 -7.09
C LEU A 129 1.13 -1.39 -7.04
N GLY A 130 0.59 -1.70 -5.86
CA GLY A 130 -0.83 -1.92 -5.63
C GLY A 130 -1.65 -0.66 -5.90
N ASP A 131 -1.25 0.48 -5.31
CA ASP A 131 -1.90 1.78 -5.50
C ASP A 131 -1.90 2.20 -6.99
N LEU A 132 -0.78 1.97 -7.68
CA LEU A 132 -0.63 2.25 -9.12
C LEU A 132 -1.34 1.24 -10.04
N SER A 133 -1.97 0.21 -9.49
CA SER A 133 -2.70 -0.81 -10.26
C SER A 133 -4.19 -0.71 -10.00
N GLY A 134 -4.64 -0.87 -8.75
CA GLY A 134 -6.05 -0.83 -8.36
C GLY A 134 -6.54 0.53 -7.89
N GLY A 135 -5.64 1.39 -7.37
CA GLY A 135 -6.01 2.66 -6.74
C GLY A 135 -6.78 3.61 -7.66
N GLN A 136 -6.42 3.67 -8.94
CA GLN A 136 -7.13 4.47 -9.94
C GLN A 136 -8.59 4.05 -10.15
N ALA A 137 -8.94 2.78 -9.92
CA ALA A 137 -10.33 2.34 -9.94
C ALA A 137 -11.07 2.80 -8.68
N ILE A 138 -10.44 2.63 -7.50
CA ILE A 138 -11.02 3.03 -6.22
C ILE A 138 -11.30 4.54 -6.19
N GLY A 139 -10.33 5.38 -6.60
CA GLY A 139 -10.51 6.83 -6.67
C GLY A 139 -11.71 7.24 -7.53
N ARG A 140 -11.87 6.64 -8.71
CA ARG A 140 -13.03 6.91 -9.61
C ARG A 140 -14.36 6.44 -9.04
N ILE A 141 -14.36 5.35 -8.27
CA ILE A 141 -15.56 4.83 -7.60
C ILE A 141 -15.99 5.82 -6.52
N LEU A 142 -15.05 6.27 -5.68
CA LEU A 142 -15.31 7.24 -4.62
C LEU A 142 -15.74 8.60 -5.17
N ASP A 143 -15.06 9.09 -6.21
CA ASP A 143 -15.40 10.36 -6.88
C ASP A 143 -16.87 10.39 -7.33
N ARG A 144 -17.32 9.30 -7.96
CA ARG A 144 -18.72 9.15 -8.40
C ARG A 144 -19.68 8.92 -7.24
N ALA A 145 -19.29 8.10 -6.27
CA ALA A 145 -20.18 7.69 -5.19
C ALA A 145 -20.51 8.86 -4.23
N PHE A 146 -19.67 9.90 -4.21
CA PHE A 146 -19.77 11.05 -3.31
C PHE A 146 -19.76 12.42 -4.02
N ASP A 147 -19.83 12.44 -5.35
CA ASP A 147 -19.81 13.67 -6.18
C ASP A 147 -18.65 14.62 -5.80
N LEU A 148 -17.42 14.08 -5.73
CA LEU A 148 -16.29 14.77 -5.10
C LEU A 148 -15.63 15.83 -5.98
N ASP A 149 -15.78 15.73 -7.30
CA ASP A 149 -15.10 16.57 -8.29
C ASP A 149 -13.58 16.59 -8.04
N GLY A 150 -13.01 15.42 -7.76
CA GLY A 150 -11.58 15.22 -7.51
C GLY A 150 -11.09 15.54 -6.09
N ARG A 151 -11.95 15.96 -5.16
CA ARG A 151 -11.55 16.29 -3.77
C ARG A 151 -11.64 15.07 -2.83
N GLY A 152 -10.81 15.02 -1.78
CA GLY A 152 -10.88 13.92 -0.80
C GLY A 152 -10.44 12.55 -1.34
N ILE A 153 -9.77 12.51 -2.49
CA ILE A 153 -9.21 11.31 -3.12
C ILE A 153 -7.78 11.54 -3.64
N ALA A 154 -7.08 12.53 -3.08
CA ALA A 154 -5.70 12.87 -3.43
C ALA A 154 -4.76 11.69 -3.24
N PHE A 155 -5.05 10.76 -2.31
CA PHE A 155 -4.30 9.51 -2.14
C PHE A 155 -4.11 8.75 -3.47
N TYR A 156 -5.11 8.76 -4.35
CA TYR A 156 -5.07 8.07 -5.63
C TYR A 156 -4.48 8.90 -6.77
N ASP A 157 -4.14 10.17 -6.56
CA ASP A 157 -3.55 11.02 -7.59
C ASP A 157 -2.01 10.95 -7.58
N PHE A 158 -1.45 10.30 -8.59
CA PHE A 158 0.00 10.19 -8.80
C PHE A 158 0.47 11.06 -9.97
N ALA A 159 -0.02 12.29 -10.10
CA ALA A 159 0.35 13.18 -11.21
C ALA A 159 1.88 13.35 -11.38
N ALA A 160 2.65 13.34 -10.29
CA ALA A 160 4.10 13.55 -10.31
C ALA A 160 4.88 12.48 -11.08
N ILE A 161 4.42 11.21 -11.07
CA ILE A 161 5.14 10.10 -11.72
C ILE A 161 4.83 9.96 -13.22
N GLY A 162 3.91 10.77 -13.76
CA GLY A 162 3.42 10.64 -15.12
C GLY A 162 2.57 9.38 -15.34
N LYS A 163 2.91 8.56 -16.35
CA LYS A 163 2.09 7.40 -16.73
C LYS A 163 2.40 6.20 -15.82
N PRO A 164 1.39 5.57 -15.16
CA PRO A 164 1.63 4.46 -14.26
C PRO A 164 2.33 3.25 -14.90
N LYS A 165 1.96 2.87 -16.13
CA LYS A 165 2.56 1.68 -16.77
C LYS A 165 4.07 1.81 -16.98
N PRO A 166 4.59 2.84 -17.70
CA PRO A 166 6.03 3.06 -17.82
C PRO A 166 6.73 3.17 -16.47
N TYR A 167 6.12 3.85 -15.49
CA TYR A 167 6.71 3.98 -14.18
C TYR A 167 6.87 2.63 -13.46
N LYS A 168 5.82 1.80 -13.44
CA LYS A 168 5.88 0.45 -12.85
C LYS A 168 6.88 -0.45 -13.57
N ASP A 169 7.01 -0.32 -14.89
CA ASP A 169 7.98 -1.09 -15.68
C ASP A 169 9.43 -0.66 -15.32
N ALA A 170 9.68 0.64 -15.15
CA ALA A 170 10.98 1.16 -14.69
C ALA A 170 11.29 0.80 -13.23
N TYR A 171 10.30 0.84 -12.35
CA TYR A 171 10.43 0.41 -10.95
C TYR A 171 10.91 -1.04 -10.86
N ARG A 172 10.27 -1.94 -11.63
CA ARG A 172 10.66 -3.36 -11.68
C ARG A 172 12.06 -3.55 -12.25
N ALA A 173 12.42 -2.80 -13.30
CA ALA A 173 13.77 -2.86 -13.86
C ALA A 173 14.85 -2.45 -12.85
N ARG A 174 14.59 -1.47 -11.97
CA ARG A 174 15.51 -1.11 -10.88
C ARG A 174 15.70 -2.24 -9.88
N LEU A 175 14.62 -2.92 -9.48
CA LEU A 175 14.68 -4.10 -8.62
C LEU A 175 15.47 -5.24 -9.27
N ASP A 176 15.19 -5.53 -10.53
CA ASP A 176 15.83 -6.64 -11.26
C ASP A 176 17.33 -6.41 -11.51
N ALA A 177 17.77 -5.15 -11.53
CA ALA A 177 19.17 -4.78 -11.70
C ALA A 177 20.04 -4.96 -10.44
N LEU A 178 19.44 -5.22 -9.28
CA LEU A 178 20.17 -5.36 -7.99
C LEU A 178 20.94 -6.69 -7.89
N GLY A 179 20.59 -7.69 -8.70
CA GLY A 179 21.33 -8.94 -8.77
C GLY A 179 21.29 -9.77 -7.48
N THR A 180 20.12 -9.82 -6.81
CA THR A 180 19.94 -10.56 -5.55
C THR A 180 20.25 -12.05 -5.69
N SER A 181 20.82 -12.65 -4.65
CA SER A 181 21.03 -14.10 -4.58
C SER A 181 19.68 -14.84 -4.55
N PRO A 182 19.65 -16.16 -4.82
CA PRO A 182 18.45 -16.96 -4.64
C PRO A 182 17.88 -16.86 -3.21
N GLU A 183 18.74 -16.91 -2.20
CA GLU A 183 18.35 -16.82 -0.78
C GLU A 183 17.79 -15.44 -0.41
N GLU A 184 18.39 -14.38 -0.95
CA GLU A 184 17.85 -13.02 -0.80
C GLU A 184 16.48 -12.89 -1.49
N THR A 185 16.36 -13.43 -2.70
CA THR A 185 15.10 -13.42 -3.46
C THR A 185 13.99 -14.13 -2.68
N ASP A 186 14.26 -15.32 -2.15
CA ASP A 186 13.31 -16.06 -1.33
C ASP A 186 12.91 -15.29 -0.07
N ARG A 187 13.87 -14.61 0.57
CA ARG A 187 13.63 -13.77 1.75
C ARG A 187 12.75 -12.55 1.43
N VAL A 188 12.97 -11.88 0.30
CA VAL A 188 12.10 -10.76 -0.16
C VAL A 188 10.70 -11.28 -0.46
N VAL A 189 10.58 -12.39 -1.18
CA VAL A 189 9.27 -13.00 -1.52
C VAL A 189 8.50 -13.37 -0.27
N ALA A 190 9.16 -13.97 0.73
CA ALA A 190 8.55 -14.26 2.02
C ALA A 190 8.05 -12.98 2.71
N GLU A 191 8.82 -11.89 2.64
CA GLU A 191 8.40 -10.61 3.20
C GLU A 191 7.25 -9.95 2.44
N VAL A 192 7.17 -10.10 1.12
CA VAL A 192 6.02 -9.62 0.33
C VAL A 192 4.73 -10.28 0.83
N LYS A 193 4.77 -11.57 1.16
CA LYS A 193 3.62 -12.29 1.76
C LYS A 193 3.25 -11.73 3.13
N VAL A 194 4.24 -11.43 3.96
CA VAL A 194 4.03 -10.75 5.25
C VAL A 194 3.36 -9.39 5.04
N ALA A 195 3.82 -8.60 4.08
CA ALA A 195 3.22 -7.31 3.73
C ALA A 195 1.75 -7.47 3.31
N PHE A 196 1.41 -8.44 2.45
CA PHE A 196 0.02 -8.70 2.09
C PHE A 196 -0.83 -9.15 3.29
N GLY A 197 -0.31 -10.03 4.15
CA GLY A 197 -1.01 -10.44 5.36
C GLY A 197 -1.29 -9.28 6.32
N LEU A 198 -0.36 -8.34 6.45
CA LEU A 198 -0.57 -7.12 7.24
C LEU A 198 -1.61 -6.19 6.61
N ASN A 199 -1.63 -6.06 5.28
CA ASN A 199 -2.71 -5.32 4.58
C ASN A 199 -4.07 -5.97 4.82
N GLN A 200 -4.14 -7.31 4.72
CA GLN A 200 -5.37 -8.05 4.99
C GLN A 200 -5.86 -7.82 6.43
N ALA A 201 -4.96 -7.80 7.41
CA ALA A 201 -5.31 -7.51 8.80
C ALA A 201 -5.96 -6.13 8.99
N LEU A 202 -5.56 -5.11 8.21
CA LEU A 202 -6.23 -3.80 8.22
C LEU A 202 -7.69 -3.93 7.77
N PHE A 203 -7.93 -4.66 6.67
CA PHE A 203 -9.27 -4.85 6.11
C PHE A 203 -10.14 -5.73 7.00
N GLU A 204 -9.56 -6.75 7.65
CA GLU A 204 -10.27 -7.59 8.62
C GLU A 204 -10.66 -6.80 9.87
N GLU A 205 -9.78 -5.91 10.35
CA GLU A 205 -10.09 -5.03 11.48
C GLU A 205 -11.25 -4.09 11.15
N LEU A 206 -11.23 -3.46 9.97
CA LEU A 206 -12.36 -2.64 9.51
C LEU A 206 -13.62 -3.48 9.28
N GLY A 207 -13.46 -4.70 8.76
CA GLY A 207 -14.55 -5.63 8.45
C GLY A 207 -15.30 -6.12 9.68
N ARG A 208 -14.66 -6.21 10.86
CA ARG A 208 -15.34 -6.58 12.12
C ARG A 208 -16.45 -5.62 12.49
N ASP A 209 -16.28 -4.34 12.15
CA ASP A 209 -17.26 -3.28 12.41
C ASP A 209 -17.98 -2.82 11.14
N LEU A 210 -18.00 -3.64 10.08
CA LEU A 210 -18.55 -3.27 8.77
C LEU A 210 -19.96 -2.66 8.80
N PRO A 211 -20.92 -3.11 9.65
CA PRO A 211 -22.22 -2.46 9.76
C PRO A 211 -22.16 -0.97 10.14
N ARG A 212 -21.14 -0.54 10.88
CA ARG A 212 -20.90 0.87 11.24
C ARG A 212 -20.37 1.69 10.05
N TRP A 213 -19.70 1.02 9.11
CA TRP A 213 -19.01 1.67 7.99
C TRP A 213 -19.82 1.68 6.70
N ARG A 214 -20.98 1.05 6.68
CA ARG A 214 -21.85 1.05 5.51
C ARG A 214 -22.61 2.37 5.39
N ARG A 215 -22.90 2.75 4.15
CA ARG A 215 -23.86 3.81 3.83
C ARG A 215 -25.26 3.30 4.09
N ASP A 216 -26.11 4.18 4.59
CA ASP A 216 -27.55 3.97 4.51
C ASP A 216 -27.96 4.00 3.03
N ALA A 217 -28.79 3.03 2.64
CA ALA A 217 -29.28 2.86 1.27
C ALA A 217 -30.27 3.97 0.87
#